data_AF-S8FXD2-F1
#
_entry.id   AF-S8FXD2-F1
#
_cell.length_a   1.000
_cell.length_b   1.000
_cell.length_c   1.000
_cell.angle_alpha   90.00
_cell.angle_beta   90.00
_cell.angle_gamma   90.00
#
_symmetry.space_group_name_H-M   'P 1'
#
loop_
_entity.id
_entity.type
_entity.pdbx_description
1 polymer ?
#
loop_
_entity_poly.entity_id
_entity_poly.type
_entity_poly.pdbx_seq_one_letter_code
_entity_poly.pdbx_strand_id
1 'polypeptide(L)'
;MPQDNDQRDARQRRSEEAVAALATLRFCPTGLTRLAQVLDRAVLPGSRFAARLEAADYAYFVAGSHQDGTHRAGMNNFHPLFNQARDGTGTGVLGRRTRTLFRENLQALLFDVATCLDRIDGGCTICLHVSGTQPPSARAPCTLPLPQDLRSIHVYAPLHILNEIPSAEPSLARLVQIFVEDIAVHSIKRFEVLAKDKLDWALGQGDQNPAIPPGPPMQAPLIPDSRGTTHFVFRGRPRGEIDGMLALVANAHDEEDPPREALQDQIELLQRDCEEFEVTIHDLDVKIDAKDTEIASLTKQRDDARQQLLAKVEQCAILKAEVATLKNGVLVKLQAEVAQLKAALRRCEDSQATDTSSSSGASVTASSSRVPTPTSRHAPSPARGASPSMSTRGASVSSTRGTPPLFTRGVVVFVCSPASSETELRDDSGG
;
A
#
# COMPACT_ATOMS: atom_id res chain seq x y z
N MET A 1 -19.34 17.65 -35.43
CA MET A 1 -18.77 17.08 -34.18
C MET A 1 -19.71 16.04 -33.52
N PRO A 2 -20.05 14.90 -34.17
CA PRO A 2 -20.79 13.81 -33.53
C PRO A 2 -19.92 12.65 -32.98
N GLN A 3 -18.59 12.69 -33.14
CA GLN A 3 -17.70 11.56 -32.79
C GLN A 3 -17.52 11.29 -31.28
N ASP A 4 -17.96 12.17 -30.38
CA ASP A 4 -17.72 12.02 -28.94
C ASP A 4 -18.73 11.07 -28.26
N ASN A 5 -19.98 11.03 -28.74
CA ASN A 5 -21.01 10.14 -28.17
C ASN A 5 -20.74 8.67 -28.54
N ASP A 6 -20.41 8.39 -29.80
CA ASP A 6 -20.10 7.02 -30.25
C ASP A 6 -18.89 6.43 -29.52
N GLN A 7 -17.88 7.25 -29.21
CA GLN A 7 -16.71 6.83 -28.45
C GLN A 7 -17.04 6.55 -26.98
N ARG A 8 -17.92 7.34 -26.35
CA ARG A 8 -18.38 7.11 -24.98
C ARG A 8 -19.19 5.82 -24.89
N ASP A 9 -20.13 5.60 -25.80
CA ASP A 9 -20.95 4.40 -25.85
C ASP A 9 -20.10 3.15 -26.09
N ALA A 10 -19.11 3.22 -26.98
CA ALA A 10 -18.18 2.11 -27.22
C ALA A 10 -17.30 1.79 -25.99
N ARG A 11 -16.84 2.81 -25.26
CA ARG A 11 -16.08 2.62 -24.01
C ARG A 11 -16.95 2.01 -22.91
N GLN A 12 -18.18 2.47 -22.78
CA GLN A 12 -19.13 1.94 -21.80
C GLN A 12 -19.44 0.46 -22.07
N ARG A 13 -19.75 0.10 -23.32
CA ARG A 13 -19.99 -1.31 -23.70
C ARG A 13 -18.78 -2.19 -23.41
N ARG A 14 -17.57 -1.75 -23.76
CA ARG A 14 -16.34 -2.49 -23.42
C ARG A 14 -16.14 -2.64 -21.92
N SER A 15 -16.47 -1.62 -21.14
CA SER A 15 -16.40 -1.68 -19.67
C SER A 15 -17.40 -2.68 -19.10
N GLU A 16 -18.64 -2.68 -19.60
CA GLU A 16 -19.69 -3.62 -19.18
C GLU A 16 -19.34 -5.07 -19.56
N GLU A 17 -18.84 -5.28 -20.78
CA GLU A 17 -18.33 -6.57 -21.25
C GLU A 17 -17.15 -7.06 -20.39
N ALA A 18 -16.21 -6.18 -20.04
CA ALA A 18 -15.08 -6.53 -19.18
C ALA A 18 -15.54 -6.91 -17.77
N VAL A 19 -16.47 -6.14 -17.16
CA VAL A 19 -17.04 -6.46 -15.84
C VAL A 19 -17.78 -7.80 -15.86
N ALA A 20 -18.58 -8.05 -16.89
CA ALA A 20 -19.27 -9.33 -17.07
C ALA A 20 -18.27 -10.49 -17.23
N ALA A 21 -17.19 -10.29 -17.99
CA ALA A 21 -16.15 -11.29 -18.16
C ALA A 21 -15.43 -11.61 -16.84
N LEU A 22 -15.05 -10.58 -16.07
CA LEU A 22 -14.39 -10.73 -14.76
C LEU A 22 -15.22 -11.58 -13.78
N ALA A 23 -16.54 -11.40 -13.75
CA ALA A 23 -17.44 -12.16 -12.87
C ALA A 23 -17.47 -13.67 -13.16
N THR A 24 -17.06 -14.11 -14.35
CA THR A 24 -17.06 -15.53 -14.75
C THR A 24 -15.70 -16.20 -14.59
N LEU A 25 -14.66 -15.44 -14.23
CA LEU A 25 -13.32 -15.97 -14.07
C LEU A 25 -13.22 -16.88 -12.85
N ARG A 26 -12.35 -17.89 -12.95
CA ARG A 26 -12.08 -18.86 -11.88
C ARG A 26 -10.60 -18.85 -11.56
N PHE A 27 -10.26 -19.15 -10.31
CA PHE A 27 -8.86 -19.23 -9.90
C PHE A 27 -8.21 -20.53 -10.39
N CYS A 28 -7.75 -20.51 -11.64
CA CYS A 28 -7.07 -21.61 -12.31
C CYS A 28 -6.13 -21.08 -13.41
N PRO A 29 -5.23 -21.91 -13.98
CA PRO A 29 -4.29 -21.46 -15.01
C PRO A 29 -4.95 -20.78 -16.22
N THR A 30 -6.06 -21.36 -16.70
CA THR A 30 -6.83 -20.78 -17.81
C THR A 30 -7.50 -19.46 -17.40
N GLY A 31 -7.94 -19.35 -16.14
CA GLY A 31 -8.53 -18.14 -15.58
C GLY A 31 -7.53 -16.98 -15.50
N LEU A 32 -6.29 -17.23 -15.12
CA LEU A 32 -5.21 -16.23 -15.15
C LEU A 32 -4.97 -15.72 -16.58
N THR A 33 -4.90 -16.63 -17.55
CA THR A 33 -4.71 -16.26 -18.97
C THR A 33 -5.88 -15.40 -19.46
N ARG A 34 -7.12 -15.74 -19.08
CA ARG A 34 -8.31 -14.96 -19.43
C ARG A 34 -8.36 -13.61 -18.71
N LEU A 35 -7.94 -13.54 -17.45
CA LEU A 35 -7.84 -12.28 -16.71
C LEU A 35 -6.91 -11.31 -17.44
N ALA A 36 -5.72 -11.78 -17.84
CA ALA A 36 -4.76 -10.99 -18.60
C ALA A 36 -5.36 -10.48 -19.93
N GLN A 37 -6.14 -11.32 -20.63
CA GLN A 37 -6.84 -10.92 -21.86
C GLN A 37 -7.93 -9.88 -21.61
N VAL A 38 -8.77 -10.06 -20.58
CA VAL A 38 -9.89 -9.15 -20.25
C VAL A 38 -9.38 -7.78 -19.83
N LEU A 39 -8.26 -7.73 -19.11
CA LEU A 39 -7.64 -6.47 -18.69
C LEU A 39 -6.82 -5.80 -19.81
N ASP A 40 -6.84 -6.35 -21.03
CA ASP A 40 -6.00 -5.95 -22.17
C ASP A 40 -4.51 -5.90 -21.80
N ARG A 41 -4.13 -6.72 -20.82
CA ARG A 41 -2.76 -6.92 -20.35
C ARG A 41 -2.14 -8.09 -21.08
N ALA A 42 -2.42 -8.27 -22.37
CA ALA A 42 -1.72 -9.24 -23.18
C ALA A 42 -0.22 -8.90 -23.14
N VAL A 43 0.49 -9.52 -22.20
CA VAL A 43 1.89 -9.25 -21.96
C VAL A 43 2.61 -9.66 -23.22
N LEU A 44 3.13 -8.67 -23.96
CA LEU A 44 4.02 -8.97 -25.08
C LEU A 44 5.13 -9.89 -24.56
N PRO A 45 5.31 -11.09 -25.15
CA PRO A 45 6.39 -11.98 -24.74
C PRO A 45 7.71 -11.21 -24.69
N GLY A 46 8.38 -11.22 -23.52
CA GLY A 46 9.61 -10.47 -23.30
C GLY A 46 9.44 -9.07 -22.68
N SER A 47 8.23 -8.66 -22.31
CA SER A 47 8.06 -7.45 -21.47
C SER A 47 8.84 -7.60 -20.16
N ARG A 48 9.64 -6.58 -19.80
CA ARG A 48 10.34 -6.52 -18.50
C ARG A 48 9.40 -6.54 -17.29
N PHE A 49 8.09 -6.33 -17.51
CA PHE A 49 7.08 -6.33 -16.47
C PHE A 49 6.27 -7.64 -16.43
N ALA A 50 6.58 -8.63 -17.27
CA ALA A 50 5.81 -9.86 -17.39
C ALA A 50 5.59 -10.55 -16.03
N ALA A 51 6.65 -10.78 -15.26
CA ALA A 51 6.56 -11.41 -13.95
C ALA A 51 5.70 -10.61 -12.94
N ARG A 52 5.75 -9.26 -12.99
CA ARG A 52 4.95 -8.41 -12.10
C ARG A 52 3.47 -8.42 -12.47
N LEU A 53 3.16 -8.46 -13.77
CA LEU A 53 1.79 -8.56 -14.26
C LEU A 53 1.20 -9.93 -13.93
N GLU A 54 1.97 -11.01 -14.13
CA GLU A 54 1.56 -12.35 -13.71
C GLU A 54 1.30 -12.42 -12.20
N ALA A 55 2.21 -11.90 -11.37
CA ALA A 55 2.00 -11.82 -9.93
C ALA A 55 0.74 -11.02 -9.55
N ALA A 56 0.46 -9.92 -10.26
CA ALA A 56 -0.76 -9.14 -10.07
C ALA A 56 -2.04 -9.93 -10.42
N ASP A 57 -1.98 -10.81 -11.42
CA ASP A 57 -3.09 -11.67 -11.80
C ASP A 57 -3.36 -12.72 -10.72
N TYR A 58 -2.32 -13.29 -10.10
CA TYR A 58 -2.49 -14.13 -8.90
C TYR A 58 -3.09 -13.34 -7.73
N ALA A 59 -2.55 -12.16 -7.44
CA ALA A 59 -3.01 -11.30 -6.35
C ALA A 59 -4.51 -10.93 -6.49
N TYR A 60 -4.97 -10.71 -7.72
CA TYR A 60 -6.38 -10.46 -8.01
C TYR A 60 -7.31 -11.56 -7.49
N PHE A 61 -6.95 -12.84 -7.71
CA PHE A 61 -7.79 -13.97 -7.30
C PHE A 61 -7.72 -14.30 -5.82
N VAL A 62 -6.59 -14.04 -5.15
CA VAL A 62 -6.40 -14.38 -3.72
C VAL A 62 -6.78 -13.22 -2.78
N ALA A 63 -7.06 -12.04 -3.33
CA ALA A 63 -7.51 -10.90 -2.56
C ALA A 63 -8.79 -11.25 -1.77
N GLY A 64 -8.73 -11.08 -0.45
CA GLY A 64 -9.84 -11.38 0.46
C GLY A 64 -9.99 -12.86 0.83
N SER A 65 -9.13 -13.76 0.32
CA SER A 65 -9.22 -15.19 0.65
C SER A 65 -9.11 -15.47 2.14
N HIS A 66 -8.42 -14.66 2.95
CA HIS A 66 -8.31 -14.82 4.41
C HIS A 66 -9.59 -14.43 5.18
N GLN A 67 -10.59 -13.83 4.51
CA GLN A 67 -11.84 -13.34 5.09
C GLN A 67 -13.07 -13.89 4.36
N ASP A 68 -12.91 -14.84 3.45
CA ASP A 68 -14.01 -15.34 2.61
C ASP A 68 -15.01 -16.25 3.34
N GLY A 69 -14.68 -16.66 4.58
CA GLY A 69 -15.53 -17.53 5.40
C GLY A 69 -15.59 -18.99 4.95
N THR A 70 -14.84 -19.37 3.90
CA THR A 70 -14.87 -20.71 3.29
C THR A 70 -13.71 -21.61 3.73
N HIS A 71 -12.90 -21.16 4.69
CA HIS A 71 -11.75 -21.89 5.25
C HIS A 71 -12.05 -23.29 5.78
N ARG A 72 -13.29 -23.56 6.19
CA ARG A 72 -13.70 -24.84 6.77
C ARG A 72 -14.08 -25.83 5.68
N ALA A 73 -13.07 -26.38 5.01
CA ALA A 73 -13.27 -27.65 4.30
C ALA A 73 -13.41 -28.76 5.35
N GLY A 74 -14.51 -29.53 5.30
CA GLY A 74 -14.66 -30.69 6.18
C GLY A 74 -13.46 -31.64 6.07
N MET A 75 -13.15 -32.39 7.13
CA MET A 75 -12.00 -33.31 7.16
C MET A 75 -11.99 -34.28 5.97
N ASN A 76 -13.18 -34.64 5.46
CA ASN A 76 -13.39 -35.63 4.40
C ASN A 76 -13.54 -35.03 2.99
N ASN A 77 -13.30 -33.74 2.79
CA ASN A 77 -13.45 -33.07 1.50
C ASN A 77 -12.27 -32.16 1.17
N PHE A 78 -11.94 -32.05 -0.11
CA PHE A 78 -11.06 -31.00 -0.58
C PHE A 78 -11.75 -29.63 -0.50
N HIS A 79 -10.96 -28.59 -0.28
CA HIS A 79 -11.44 -27.21 -0.44
C HIS A 79 -11.90 -27.00 -1.90
N PRO A 80 -12.98 -26.25 -2.18
CA PRO A 80 -13.45 -26.03 -3.56
C PRO A 80 -12.37 -25.50 -4.51
N LEU A 81 -11.48 -24.63 -4.02
CA LEU A 81 -10.35 -24.12 -4.80
C LEU A 81 -9.39 -25.22 -5.27
N PHE A 82 -9.30 -26.36 -4.58
CA PHE A 82 -8.47 -27.48 -5.03
C PHE A 82 -8.94 -28.01 -6.39
N ASN A 83 -10.25 -28.15 -6.59
CA ASN A 83 -10.80 -28.60 -7.86
C ASN A 83 -10.71 -27.51 -8.91
N GLN A 84 -11.06 -26.26 -8.55
CA GLN A 84 -10.97 -25.12 -9.46
C GLN A 84 -9.57 -24.92 -10.03
N ALA A 85 -8.52 -25.01 -9.19
CA ALA A 85 -7.13 -24.89 -9.63
C ALA A 85 -6.70 -25.95 -10.67
N ARG A 86 -7.49 -27.00 -10.85
CA ARG A 86 -7.26 -28.09 -11.82
C ARG A 86 -8.11 -27.93 -13.08
N ASP A 87 -9.15 -27.11 -13.06
CA ASP A 87 -10.06 -26.90 -14.18
C ASP A 87 -9.28 -26.50 -15.44
N GLY A 88 -9.57 -27.17 -16.55
CA GLY A 88 -8.96 -26.86 -17.86
C GLY A 88 -7.49 -27.24 -18.03
N THR A 89 -6.84 -27.86 -17.04
CA THR A 89 -5.41 -28.26 -17.14
C THR A 89 -5.16 -29.62 -17.80
N GLY A 90 -6.21 -30.41 -18.03
CA GLY A 90 -6.12 -31.77 -18.57
C GLY A 90 -5.51 -32.79 -17.60
N THR A 91 -5.41 -34.05 -18.04
CA THR A 91 -4.78 -35.15 -17.30
C THR A 91 -3.35 -35.40 -17.80
N GLY A 92 -2.62 -36.32 -17.16
CA GLY A 92 -1.26 -36.70 -17.58
C GLY A 92 -0.15 -35.73 -17.18
N VAL A 93 1.02 -35.89 -17.82
CA VAL A 93 2.28 -35.21 -17.47
C VAL A 93 2.19 -33.69 -17.66
N LEU A 94 1.65 -33.24 -18.79
CA LEU A 94 1.52 -31.81 -19.10
C LEU A 94 0.60 -31.12 -18.08
N GLY A 95 -0.59 -31.67 -17.82
CA GLY A 95 -1.49 -31.11 -16.82
C GLY A 95 -0.88 -31.09 -15.41
N ARG A 96 -0.10 -32.11 -15.03
CA ARG A 96 0.65 -32.11 -13.75
C ARG A 96 1.68 -30.98 -13.72
N ARG A 97 2.44 -30.77 -14.81
CA ARG A 97 3.42 -29.69 -14.91
C ARG A 97 2.76 -28.32 -14.80
N THR A 98 1.70 -28.06 -15.55
CA THR A 98 0.94 -26.80 -15.50
C THR A 98 0.44 -26.49 -14.09
N ARG A 99 -0.15 -27.48 -13.41
CA ARG A 99 -0.63 -27.29 -12.03
C ARG A 99 0.51 -27.08 -11.02
N THR A 100 1.68 -27.66 -11.28
CA THR A 100 2.85 -27.50 -10.41
C THR A 100 3.40 -26.09 -10.52
N LEU A 101 3.64 -25.62 -11.76
CA LEU A 101 4.02 -24.23 -12.03
C LEU A 101 3.00 -23.25 -11.45
N PHE A 102 1.70 -23.54 -11.59
CA PHE A 102 0.66 -22.69 -11.03
C PHE A 102 0.77 -22.50 -9.52
N ARG A 103 1.07 -23.58 -8.77
CA ARG A 103 1.27 -23.53 -7.32
C ARG A 103 2.59 -22.86 -6.95
N GLU A 104 3.66 -23.15 -7.69
CA GLU A 104 4.98 -22.55 -7.47
C GLU A 104 4.94 -21.02 -7.64
N ASN A 105 4.25 -20.52 -8.66
CA ASN A 105 4.09 -19.08 -8.88
C ASN A 105 3.23 -18.42 -7.78
N LEU A 106 2.17 -19.09 -7.31
CA LEU A 106 1.39 -18.59 -6.16
C LEU A 106 2.24 -18.56 -4.88
N GLN A 107 3.07 -19.58 -4.66
CA GLN A 107 3.98 -19.61 -3.52
C GLN A 107 5.06 -18.53 -3.63
N ALA A 108 5.59 -18.27 -4.82
CA ALA A 108 6.53 -17.18 -5.05
C ALA A 108 5.89 -15.83 -4.71
N LEU A 109 4.64 -15.58 -5.13
CA LEU A 109 3.89 -14.40 -4.74
C LEU A 109 3.75 -14.27 -3.21
N LEU A 110 3.44 -15.37 -2.51
CA LEU A 110 3.36 -15.36 -1.04
C LEU A 110 4.68 -14.88 -0.41
N PHE A 111 5.82 -15.39 -0.88
CA PHE A 111 7.13 -15.01 -0.36
C PHE A 111 7.52 -13.57 -0.74
N ASP A 112 7.15 -13.11 -1.94
CA ASP A 112 7.34 -11.71 -2.34
C ASP A 112 6.53 -10.76 -1.45
N VAL A 113 5.28 -11.12 -1.11
CA VAL A 113 4.42 -10.33 -0.22
C VAL A 113 4.97 -10.31 1.21
N ALA A 114 5.41 -11.46 1.75
CA ALA A 114 6.05 -11.52 3.06
C ALA A 114 7.33 -10.67 3.10
N THR A 115 8.17 -10.76 2.06
CA THR A 115 9.37 -9.93 1.92
C THR A 115 9.05 -8.45 1.86
N CYS A 116 7.98 -8.08 1.15
CA CYS A 116 7.54 -6.69 1.04
C CYS A 116 7.05 -6.17 2.40
N LEU A 117 6.29 -6.99 3.14
CA LEU A 117 5.80 -6.64 4.46
C LEU A 117 6.96 -6.36 5.41
N ASP A 118 7.90 -7.31 5.54
CA ASP A 118 9.09 -7.19 6.40
C ASP A 118 9.93 -5.93 6.07
N ARG A 119 9.98 -5.54 4.79
CA ARG A 119 10.70 -4.32 4.36
C ARG A 119 9.98 -3.02 4.70
N ILE A 120 8.65 -3.05 4.77
CA ILE A 120 7.83 -1.87 5.05
C ILE A 120 7.77 -1.61 6.55
N ASP A 121 7.61 -2.66 7.35
CA ASP A 121 7.45 -2.54 8.81
C ASP A 121 8.74 -2.80 9.60
N GLY A 122 9.80 -3.30 8.96
CA GLY A 122 11.03 -3.71 9.64
C GLY A 122 10.83 -4.98 10.50
N GLY A 123 9.76 -5.72 10.24
CA GLY A 123 9.37 -6.93 10.94
C GLY A 123 10.10 -8.18 10.44
N CYS A 124 9.66 -9.32 10.97
CA CYS A 124 10.17 -10.63 10.59
C CYS A 124 9.01 -11.61 10.40
N THR A 125 8.86 -12.09 9.18
CA THR A 125 7.86 -13.10 8.82
C THR A 125 8.55 -14.43 8.50
N ILE A 126 8.03 -15.54 9.05
CA ILE A 126 8.42 -16.89 8.65
C ILE A 126 7.22 -17.55 7.99
N CYS A 127 7.38 -18.10 6.78
CA CYS A 127 6.34 -18.88 6.12
C CYS A 127 6.78 -20.32 5.93
N LEU A 128 6.02 -21.27 6.48
CA LEU A 128 6.24 -22.70 6.32
C LEU A 128 5.17 -23.28 5.41
N HIS A 129 5.57 -23.89 4.30
CA HIS A 129 4.65 -24.49 3.35
C HIS A 129 5.06 -25.92 2.98
N VAL A 130 4.08 -26.82 3.02
CA VAL A 130 4.21 -28.16 2.46
C VAL A 130 3.06 -28.40 1.49
N SER A 131 3.38 -28.88 0.29
CA SER A 131 2.35 -29.31 -0.65
C SER A 131 1.77 -30.65 -0.20
N GLY A 132 0.44 -30.80 -0.15
CA GLY A 132 -0.18 -32.11 0.05
C GLY A 132 0.08 -33.08 -1.12
N THR A 133 0.40 -32.55 -2.31
CA THR A 133 0.70 -33.34 -3.52
C THR A 133 2.16 -33.76 -3.61
N GLN A 134 2.83 -34.06 -2.49
CA GLN A 134 4.21 -34.55 -2.55
C GLN A 134 4.29 -35.79 -3.47
N PRO A 135 5.35 -35.92 -4.27
CA PRO A 135 5.59 -37.18 -4.96
C PRO A 135 5.70 -38.27 -3.88
N PRO A 136 5.08 -39.44 -4.09
CA PRO A 136 5.26 -40.58 -3.20
C PRO A 136 6.76 -40.81 -3.05
N SER A 137 7.27 -40.73 -1.82
CA SER A 137 8.63 -41.20 -1.56
C SER A 137 8.73 -42.68 -1.95
N ALA A 138 9.94 -43.24 -2.08
CA ALA A 138 10.15 -44.68 -2.28
C ALA A 138 9.72 -45.52 -1.06
N ARG A 139 8.71 -45.07 -0.34
CA ARG A 139 8.10 -45.67 0.82
C ARG A 139 7.26 -46.86 0.37
N ALA A 140 7.30 -47.92 1.18
CA ALA A 140 6.47 -49.10 0.96
C ALA A 140 4.98 -48.71 0.87
N PRO A 141 4.22 -49.31 -0.08
CA PRO A 141 2.78 -49.09 -0.17
C PRO A 141 2.10 -49.32 1.19
N CYS A 142 1.06 -48.53 1.49
CA CYS A 142 0.23 -48.66 2.70
C CYS A 142 0.92 -48.34 4.04
N THR A 143 2.11 -47.75 4.05
CA THR A 143 2.72 -47.25 5.30
C THR A 143 2.33 -45.78 5.53
N LEU A 144 2.34 -45.34 6.79
CA LEU A 144 2.05 -43.94 7.16
C LEU A 144 3.19 -43.03 6.73
N PRO A 145 2.92 -41.77 6.33
CA PRO A 145 4.00 -40.84 5.98
C PRO A 145 4.79 -40.55 7.23
N LEU A 146 6.12 -40.61 7.13
CA LEU A 146 7.02 -40.26 8.21
C LEU A 146 7.66 -38.90 7.91
N PRO A 147 8.13 -38.16 8.93
CA PRO A 147 8.85 -36.90 8.74
C PRO A 147 9.93 -36.96 7.65
N GLN A 148 10.77 -38.00 7.65
CA GLN A 148 11.85 -38.19 6.67
C GLN A 148 11.39 -38.46 5.22
N ASP A 149 10.11 -38.75 5.01
CA ASP A 149 9.56 -38.94 3.65
C ASP A 149 9.36 -37.60 2.92
N LEU A 150 9.31 -36.48 3.66
CA LEU A 150 9.03 -35.16 3.12
C LEU A 150 10.27 -34.56 2.47
N ARG A 151 10.24 -34.39 1.14
CA ARG A 151 11.41 -33.92 0.37
C ARG A 151 11.46 -32.41 0.14
N SER A 152 10.30 -31.76 0.16
CA SER A 152 10.18 -30.35 -0.22
C SER A 152 9.27 -29.63 0.77
N ILE A 153 9.87 -29.14 1.86
CA ILE A 153 9.25 -28.18 2.77
C ILE A 153 9.79 -26.81 2.39
N HIS A 154 8.93 -25.96 1.86
CA HIS A 154 9.30 -24.62 1.40
C HIS A 154 9.21 -23.66 2.58
N VAL A 155 10.32 -23.00 2.88
CA VAL A 155 10.44 -22.10 4.01
C VAL A 155 10.91 -20.74 3.52
N TYR A 156 10.16 -19.70 3.83
CA TYR A 156 10.62 -18.32 3.70
C TYR A 156 11.13 -17.85 5.07
N ALA A 157 12.34 -17.28 5.08
CA ALA A 157 12.91 -16.61 6.23
C ALA A 157 13.81 -15.43 5.78
N PRO A 158 13.76 -14.26 6.44
CA PRO A 158 14.60 -13.13 6.08
C PRO A 158 16.08 -13.41 6.38
N LEU A 159 16.94 -13.27 5.36
CA LEU A 159 18.38 -13.53 5.50
C LEU A 159 19.07 -12.64 6.54
N HIS A 160 18.61 -11.39 6.70
CA HIS A 160 19.21 -10.48 7.67
C HIS A 160 19.08 -11.01 9.10
N ILE A 161 17.93 -11.58 9.46
CA ILE A 161 17.70 -12.19 10.77
C ILE A 161 18.62 -13.40 11.00
N LEU A 162 18.79 -14.26 10.00
CA LEU A 162 19.68 -15.41 10.10
C LEU A 162 21.15 -15.00 10.24
N ASN A 163 21.55 -13.89 9.62
CA ASN A 163 22.91 -13.37 9.68
C ASN A 163 23.21 -12.58 10.97
N GLU A 164 22.22 -11.85 11.48
CA GLU A 164 22.39 -10.95 12.63
C GLU A 164 22.18 -11.66 13.97
N ILE A 165 21.38 -12.73 14.00
CA ILE A 165 21.03 -13.47 15.21
C ILE A 165 21.55 -14.92 15.09
N PRO A 166 22.72 -15.25 15.67
CA PRO A 166 23.31 -16.59 15.56
C PRO A 166 22.38 -17.72 16.03
N SER A 167 21.53 -17.45 17.02
CA SER A 167 20.56 -18.42 17.55
C SER A 167 19.33 -18.62 16.65
N ALA A 168 19.14 -17.78 15.62
CA ALA A 168 17.99 -17.87 14.72
C ALA A 168 18.07 -19.12 13.82
N GLU A 169 19.27 -19.53 13.41
CA GLU A 169 19.41 -20.73 12.57
C GLU A 169 18.97 -22.02 13.30
N PRO A 170 19.51 -22.34 14.50
CA PRO A 170 18.98 -23.38 15.39
C PRO A 170 17.47 -23.32 15.60
N SER A 171 16.96 -22.12 15.86
CA SER A 171 15.55 -21.90 16.17
C SER A 171 14.65 -22.19 14.96
N LEU A 172 15.05 -21.71 13.78
CA LEU A 172 14.33 -21.96 12.54
C LEU A 172 14.30 -23.45 12.20
N ALA A 173 15.45 -24.13 12.30
CA ALA A 173 15.52 -25.56 12.00
C ALA A 173 14.63 -26.38 12.95
N ARG A 174 14.59 -26.02 14.23
CA ARG A 174 13.67 -26.61 15.21
C ARG A 174 12.20 -26.36 14.88
N LEU A 175 11.84 -25.12 14.55
CA LEU A 175 10.47 -24.74 14.15
C LEU A 175 10.01 -25.54 12.93
N VAL A 176 10.88 -25.68 11.91
CA VAL A 176 10.59 -26.46 10.71
C VAL A 176 10.35 -27.93 11.07
N GLN A 177 11.17 -28.52 11.94
CA GLN A 177 10.99 -29.91 12.35
C GLN A 177 9.68 -30.13 13.12
N ILE A 178 9.33 -29.23 14.06
CA ILE A 178 8.05 -29.28 14.78
C ILE A 178 6.87 -29.21 13.79
N PHE A 179 6.93 -28.26 12.85
CA PHE A 179 5.92 -28.15 11.78
C PHE A 179 5.80 -29.43 10.96
N VAL A 180 6.93 -30.07 10.63
CA VAL A 180 6.96 -31.32 9.88
C VAL A 180 6.27 -32.45 10.64
N GLU A 181 6.65 -32.66 11.89
CA GLU A 181 6.13 -33.74 12.74
C GLU A 181 4.64 -33.56 13.04
N ASP A 182 4.25 -32.36 13.46
CA ASP A 182 2.92 -32.14 14.04
C ASP A 182 1.86 -31.75 13.00
N ILE A 183 2.26 -31.16 11.87
CA ILE A 183 1.31 -30.59 10.90
C ILE A 183 1.49 -31.19 9.50
N ALA A 184 2.72 -31.22 8.97
CA ALA A 184 2.96 -31.56 7.58
C ALA A 184 2.62 -33.03 7.28
N VAL A 185 3.09 -33.95 8.12
CA VAL A 185 2.81 -35.39 8.01
C VAL A 185 1.31 -35.66 8.01
N HIS A 186 0.57 -35.04 8.93
CA HIS A 186 -0.88 -35.17 9.02
C HIS A 186 -1.61 -34.61 7.80
N SER A 187 -1.14 -33.48 7.28
CA SER A 187 -1.70 -32.84 6.08
C SER A 187 -1.52 -33.71 4.83
N ILE A 188 -0.34 -34.33 4.67
CA ILE A 188 -0.06 -35.27 3.58
C ILE A 188 -0.90 -36.54 3.75
N LYS A 189 -0.94 -37.13 4.95
CA LYS A 189 -1.77 -38.31 5.24
C LYS A 189 -3.24 -38.06 4.86
N ARG A 190 -3.79 -36.91 5.25
CA ARG A 190 -5.15 -36.51 4.88
C ARG A 190 -5.30 -36.40 3.36
N PHE A 191 -4.34 -35.78 2.68
CA PHE A 191 -4.35 -35.68 1.23
C PHE A 191 -4.36 -37.05 0.56
N GLU A 192 -3.52 -37.99 1.00
CA GLU A 192 -3.44 -39.35 0.44
C GLU A 192 -4.78 -40.10 0.54
N VAL A 193 -5.43 -40.02 1.70
CA VAL A 193 -6.77 -40.61 1.92
C VAL A 193 -7.79 -40.00 0.97
N LEU A 194 -7.86 -38.66 0.89
CA LEU A 194 -8.82 -37.99 0.01
C LEU A 194 -8.54 -38.24 -1.47
N ALA A 195 -7.26 -38.29 -1.87
CA ALA A 195 -6.87 -38.56 -3.24
C ALA A 195 -7.28 -39.97 -3.67
N LYS A 196 -7.13 -40.96 -2.77
CA LYS A 196 -7.62 -42.31 -2.99
C LYS A 196 -9.15 -42.34 -3.06
N ASP A 197 -9.83 -41.84 -2.04
CA ASP A 197 -11.28 -42.03 -1.88
C ASP A 197 -12.13 -41.18 -2.83
N LYS A 198 -11.66 -39.99 -3.21
CA LYS A 198 -12.42 -39.03 -4.01
C LYS A 198 -11.96 -38.91 -5.45
N LEU A 199 -10.70 -39.22 -5.73
CA LEU A 199 -10.10 -39.03 -7.06
C LEU A 199 -9.62 -40.33 -7.70
N ASP A 200 -9.70 -41.44 -6.98
CA ASP A 200 -9.20 -42.76 -7.42
C ASP A 200 -7.71 -42.72 -7.81
N TRP A 201 -6.92 -41.92 -7.10
CA TRP A 201 -5.48 -41.82 -7.35
C TRP A 201 -4.72 -42.88 -6.55
N ALA A 202 -4.14 -43.85 -7.27
CA ALA A 202 -3.21 -44.81 -6.71
C ALA A 202 -1.82 -44.17 -6.52
N LEU A 203 -1.61 -43.49 -5.39
CA LEU A 203 -0.32 -42.86 -5.07
C LEU A 203 0.82 -43.87 -4.80
N GLY A 204 0.54 -45.16 -4.63
CA GLY A 204 1.54 -46.13 -4.16
C GLY A 204 1.90 -47.29 -5.10
N GLN A 205 1.33 -47.38 -6.31
CA GLN A 205 1.30 -48.68 -7.02
C GLN A 205 1.90 -48.72 -8.44
N GLY A 206 2.18 -47.59 -9.09
CA GLY A 206 2.32 -47.59 -10.56
C GLY A 206 3.73 -47.49 -11.12
N ASP A 207 4.52 -46.53 -10.65
CA ASP A 207 5.79 -46.23 -11.31
C ASP A 207 6.92 -46.96 -10.59
N GLN A 208 7.54 -47.91 -11.29
CA GLN A 208 8.85 -48.47 -10.95
C GLN A 208 9.93 -47.39 -11.07
N ASN A 209 9.77 -46.27 -10.36
CA ASN A 209 10.89 -45.41 -10.10
C ASN A 209 11.87 -46.29 -9.30
N PRO A 210 13.05 -46.59 -9.84
CA PRO A 210 14.03 -47.41 -9.14
C PRO A 210 14.19 -46.79 -7.76
N ALA A 211 14.00 -47.61 -6.72
CA ALA A 211 14.19 -47.18 -5.35
C ALA A 211 15.52 -46.43 -5.31
N ILE A 212 15.46 -45.12 -5.07
CA ILE A 212 16.68 -44.31 -4.99
C ILE A 212 17.45 -44.97 -3.86
N PRO A 213 18.63 -45.56 -4.12
CA PRO A 213 19.38 -46.25 -3.09
C PRO A 213 19.55 -45.28 -1.94
N PRO A 214 19.36 -45.72 -0.68
CA PRO A 214 19.56 -44.86 0.48
C PRO A 214 20.95 -44.25 0.32
N GLY A 215 21.00 -42.96 0.03
CA GLY A 215 22.26 -42.26 -0.10
C GLY A 215 23.01 -42.42 1.21
N PRO A 216 24.36 -42.37 1.19
CA PRO A 216 25.12 -42.31 2.43
C PRO A 216 24.53 -41.20 3.30
N PRO A 217 24.48 -41.37 4.64
CA PRO A 217 23.98 -40.37 5.56
C PRO A 217 24.94 -39.17 5.55
N MET A 218 24.88 -38.36 4.49
CA MET A 218 25.44 -37.03 4.52
C MET A 218 24.63 -36.30 5.59
N GLN A 219 25.32 -35.89 6.65
CA GLN A 219 24.78 -34.93 7.60
C GLN A 219 24.36 -33.71 6.79
N ALA A 220 23.07 -33.62 6.50
CA ALA A 220 22.53 -32.46 5.82
C ALA A 220 22.77 -31.26 6.73
N PRO A 221 23.16 -30.09 6.20
CA PRO A 221 23.34 -28.90 7.00
C PRO A 221 22.05 -28.57 7.75
N LEU A 222 22.18 -27.92 8.92
CA LEU A 222 21.05 -27.56 9.78
C LEU A 222 20.01 -26.75 8.99
N ILE A 223 20.50 -25.78 8.22
CA ILE A 223 19.74 -25.02 7.23
C ILE A 223 20.29 -25.32 5.83
N PRO A 224 19.46 -25.66 4.84
CA PRO A 224 19.90 -25.85 3.48
C PRO A 224 20.34 -24.53 2.83
N ASP A 225 21.26 -24.58 1.88
CA ASP A 225 21.66 -23.39 1.11
C ASP A 225 20.46 -22.80 0.33
N SER A 226 20.16 -21.52 0.54
CA SER A 226 19.09 -20.79 -0.15
C SER A 226 19.51 -20.24 -1.52
N ARG A 227 20.78 -20.41 -1.91
CA ARG A 227 21.36 -19.91 -3.16
C ARG A 227 21.22 -18.39 -3.31
N GLY A 228 21.37 -17.66 -2.19
CA GLY A 228 21.25 -16.20 -2.15
C GLY A 228 19.83 -15.67 -2.19
N THR A 229 18.83 -16.52 -1.94
CA THR A 229 17.42 -16.10 -1.82
C THR A 229 16.95 -16.21 -0.37
N THR A 230 15.74 -15.73 -0.08
CA THR A 230 15.06 -15.94 1.22
C THR A 230 14.24 -17.23 1.27
N HIS A 231 14.29 -18.04 0.20
CA HIS A 231 13.55 -19.28 0.06
C HIS A 231 14.47 -20.50 0.28
N PHE A 232 14.15 -21.26 1.31
CA PHE A 232 14.82 -22.48 1.72
C PHE A 232 13.94 -23.70 1.39
N VAL A 233 14.57 -24.83 1.01
CA VAL A 233 13.87 -26.09 0.79
C VAL A 233 14.42 -27.14 1.74
N PHE A 234 13.71 -27.35 2.84
CA PHE A 234 14.05 -28.34 3.84
C PHE A 234 13.59 -29.73 3.42
N ARG A 235 14.36 -30.73 3.85
CA ARG A 235 13.94 -32.12 3.89
C ARG A 235 13.57 -32.46 5.32
N GLY A 236 12.49 -33.22 5.50
CA GLY A 236 12.14 -33.70 6.82
C GLY A 236 13.19 -34.69 7.34
N ARG A 237 13.34 -34.74 8.66
CA ARG A 237 14.30 -35.61 9.35
C ARG A 237 13.57 -36.55 10.29
N PRO A 238 14.13 -37.73 10.59
CA PRO A 238 13.68 -38.58 11.69
C PRO A 238 13.51 -37.79 13.00
N ARG A 239 12.50 -38.19 13.78
CA ARG A 239 12.20 -37.57 15.07
C ARG A 239 13.40 -37.65 16.01
N GLY A 240 13.73 -36.54 16.65
CA GLY A 240 14.87 -36.41 17.56
C GLY A 240 16.24 -36.23 16.91
N GLU A 241 16.37 -36.38 15.57
CA GLU A 241 17.65 -36.12 14.88
C GLU A 241 18.05 -34.65 15.01
N ILE A 242 17.09 -33.73 14.87
CA ILE A 242 17.36 -32.29 14.98
C ILE A 242 17.88 -31.93 16.37
N ASP A 243 17.31 -32.51 17.43
CA ASP A 243 17.71 -32.21 18.81
C ASP A 243 19.14 -32.70 19.07
N GLY A 244 19.50 -33.86 18.51
CA GLY A 244 20.88 -34.35 18.54
C GLY A 244 21.86 -33.41 17.83
N MET A 245 21.48 -32.86 16.67
CA MET A 245 22.30 -31.86 15.96
C MET A 245 22.41 -30.55 16.73
N LEU A 246 21.31 -30.08 17.32
CA LEU A 246 21.26 -28.85 18.10
C LEU A 246 22.11 -28.96 19.38
N ALA A 247 22.13 -30.12 20.04
CA ALA A 247 23.00 -30.38 21.17
C ALA A 247 24.49 -30.31 20.79
N LEU A 248 24.85 -30.80 19.61
CA LEU A 248 26.22 -30.69 19.09
C LEU A 248 26.62 -29.23 18.82
N VAL A 249 25.70 -28.43 18.27
CA VAL A 249 25.91 -27.00 18.02
C VAL A 249 26.03 -26.24 19.33
N ALA A 250 25.16 -26.49 20.31
CA ALA A 250 25.22 -25.85 21.62
C ALA A 250 26.57 -26.09 22.32
N ASN A 251 27.03 -27.34 22.34
CA ASN A 251 28.32 -27.69 22.94
C ASN A 251 29.53 -27.04 22.24
N ALA A 252 29.39 -26.64 20.97
CA ALA A 252 30.46 -25.97 20.23
C ALA A 252 30.54 -24.46 20.53
N HIS A 253 29.45 -23.85 21.00
CA HIS A 253 29.37 -22.40 21.28
C HIS A 253 29.69 -22.03 22.73
N ASP A 254 29.65 -22.99 23.67
CA ASP A 254 29.96 -22.76 25.09
C ASP A 254 31.40 -22.26 25.35
N GLU A 255 32.31 -22.29 24.36
CA GLU A 255 33.71 -21.85 24.50
C GLU A 255 33.94 -20.36 24.17
N GLU A 256 33.02 -19.66 23.48
CA GLU A 256 33.27 -18.28 22.99
C GLU A 256 32.18 -17.24 23.28
N ASP A 257 31.04 -17.61 23.85
CA ASP A 257 29.98 -16.63 24.11
C ASP A 257 30.38 -15.64 25.24
N PRO A 258 30.16 -14.32 25.05
CA PRO A 258 30.34 -13.35 26.12
C PRO A 258 29.45 -13.75 27.30
N PRO A 259 29.91 -13.55 28.55
CA PRO A 259 29.18 -13.98 29.73
C PRO A 259 27.74 -13.46 29.65
N ARG A 260 26.78 -14.38 29.75
CA ARG A 260 25.32 -14.12 29.65
C ARG A 260 24.86 -12.88 30.42
N GLU A 261 25.55 -12.57 31.52
CA GLU A 261 25.40 -11.37 32.33
C GLU A 261 25.58 -10.07 31.52
N ALA A 262 26.60 -9.97 30.66
CA ALA A 262 26.85 -8.80 29.82
C ALA A 262 25.74 -8.56 28.78
N LEU A 263 25.15 -9.63 28.23
CA LEU A 263 23.99 -9.52 27.32
C LEU A 263 22.73 -9.09 28.08
N GLN A 264 22.54 -9.57 29.31
CA GLN A 264 21.44 -9.13 30.17
C GLN A 264 21.55 -7.65 30.54
N ASP A 265 22.75 -7.19 30.90
CA ASP A 265 23.01 -5.77 31.16
C ASP A 265 22.74 -4.90 29.93
N GLN A 266 23.11 -5.38 28.74
CA GLN A 266 22.83 -4.65 27.49
C GLN A 266 21.32 -4.60 27.18
N ILE A 267 20.59 -5.69 27.42
CA ILE A 267 19.12 -5.71 27.27
C ILE A 267 18.47 -4.75 28.27
N GLU A 268 18.91 -4.73 29.53
CA GLU A 268 18.37 -3.82 30.54
C GLU A 268 18.65 -2.35 30.19
N LEU A 269 19.85 -2.05 29.65
CA LEU A 269 20.18 -0.72 29.17
C LEU A 269 19.26 -0.30 28.01
N LEU A 270 19.09 -1.16 27.00
CA LEU A 270 18.21 -0.89 25.86
C LEU A 270 16.74 -0.73 26.28
N GLN A 271 16.29 -1.48 27.29
CA GLN A 271 14.94 -1.33 27.84
C GLN A 271 14.74 0.05 28.50
N ARG A 272 15.72 0.53 29.29
CA ARG A 272 15.67 1.88 29.87
C ARG A 272 15.66 2.96 28.80
N ASP A 273 16.47 2.82 27.75
CA ASP A 273 16.48 3.76 26.62
C ASP A 273 15.13 3.78 25.90
N CYS A 274 14.50 2.61 25.70
CA CYS A 274 13.15 2.53 25.13
C CYS A 274 12.12 3.26 26.01
N GLU A 275 12.14 3.07 27.33
CA GLU A 275 11.25 3.77 28.26
C GLU A 275 11.47 5.29 28.22
N GLU A 276 12.73 5.76 28.12
CA GLU A 276 13.04 7.18 27.97
C GLU A 276 12.50 7.77 26.66
N PHE A 277 12.62 7.02 25.56
CA PHE A 277 12.06 7.44 24.27
C PHE A 277 10.52 7.47 24.27
N GLU A 278 9.86 6.52 24.95
CA GLU A 278 8.40 6.53 25.08
C GLU A 278 7.89 7.77 25.83
N VAL A 279 8.57 8.16 26.93
CA VAL A 279 8.28 9.40 27.66
C VAL A 279 8.49 10.63 26.77
N THR A 280 9.57 10.63 25.98
CA THR A 280 9.88 11.73 25.05
C THR A 280 8.83 11.85 23.95
N ILE A 281 8.37 10.73 23.37
CA ILE A 281 7.30 10.72 22.36
C ILE A 281 6.01 11.29 22.95
N HIS A 282 5.65 10.89 24.18
CA HIS A 282 4.45 11.40 24.85
C HIS A 282 4.51 12.93 25.09
N ASP A 283 5.66 13.47 25.54
CA ASP A 283 5.84 14.92 25.70
C ASP A 283 5.75 15.68 24.36
N LEU A 284 6.28 15.10 23.28
CA LEU A 284 6.16 15.66 21.94
C LEU A 284 4.70 15.67 21.45
N ASP A 285 3.93 14.60 21.68
CA ASP A 285 2.51 14.54 21.32
C ASP A 285 1.70 15.62 22.06
N VAL A 286 1.93 15.80 23.36
CA VAL A 286 1.29 16.87 24.16
C VAL A 286 1.64 18.27 23.60
N LYS A 287 2.90 18.48 23.18
CA LYS A 287 3.32 19.75 22.54
C LYS A 287 2.67 19.95 21.17
N ILE A 288 2.49 18.89 20.38
CA ILE A 288 1.79 18.94 19.10
C ILE A 288 0.34 19.36 19.32
N ASP A 289 -0.38 18.72 20.25
CA ASP A 289 -1.77 19.07 20.57
C ASP A 289 -1.90 20.54 21.04
N ALA A 290 -0.97 20.99 21.88
CA ALA A 290 -0.92 22.39 22.31
C ALA A 290 -0.70 23.36 21.13
N LYS A 291 0.12 22.98 20.15
CA LYS A 291 0.34 23.80 18.94
C LYS A 291 -0.84 23.76 17.99
N ASP A 292 -1.52 22.64 17.85
CA ASP A 292 -2.72 22.53 17.02
C ASP A 292 -3.87 23.38 17.57
N THR A 293 -4.04 23.43 18.90
CA THR A 293 -5.01 24.35 19.53
C THR A 293 -4.65 25.83 19.32
N GLU A 294 -3.36 26.18 19.38
CA GLU A 294 -2.87 27.53 19.06
C GLU A 294 -3.15 27.90 17.59
N ILE A 295 -2.86 26.99 16.65
CA ILE A 295 -3.12 27.16 15.21
C ILE A 295 -4.62 27.34 14.96
N ALA A 296 -5.48 26.54 15.60
CA ALA A 296 -6.92 26.66 15.48
C ALA A 296 -7.42 28.03 15.97
N SER A 297 -6.90 28.52 17.10
CA SER A 297 -7.21 29.85 17.65
C SER A 297 -6.78 30.99 16.71
N LEU A 298 -5.55 30.94 16.21
CA LEU A 298 -5.03 31.95 15.27
C LEU A 298 -5.79 31.93 13.93
N THR A 299 -6.17 30.74 13.45
CA THR A 299 -6.98 30.59 12.23
C THR A 299 -8.34 31.27 12.40
N LYS A 300 -8.98 31.07 13.55
CA LYS A 300 -10.24 31.76 13.89
C LYS A 300 -10.07 33.28 13.94
N GLN A 301 -9.04 33.78 14.64
CA GLN A 301 -8.77 35.23 14.71
C GLN A 301 -8.53 35.85 13.32
N ARG A 302 -7.79 35.15 12.44
CA ARG A 302 -7.57 35.59 11.07
C ARG A 302 -8.88 35.68 10.28
N ASP A 303 -9.75 34.68 10.43
CA ASP A 303 -11.02 34.63 9.72
C ASP A 303 -11.98 35.73 10.23
N ASP A 304 -12.02 35.98 11.54
CA ASP A 304 -12.76 37.09 12.14
C ASP A 304 -12.24 38.46 11.63
N ALA A 305 -10.92 38.66 11.61
CA ALA A 305 -10.30 39.87 11.08
C ALA A 305 -10.60 40.07 9.58
N ARG A 306 -10.63 38.98 8.80
CA ARG A 306 -10.99 39.01 7.38
C ARG A 306 -12.46 39.41 7.19
N GLN A 307 -13.38 38.89 8.00
CA GLN A 307 -14.79 39.29 7.96
C GLN A 307 -14.98 40.77 8.30
N GLN A 308 -14.28 41.26 9.33
CA GLN A 308 -14.30 42.68 9.69
C GLN A 308 -13.79 43.56 8.54
N LEU A 309 -12.70 43.15 7.87
CA LEU A 309 -12.16 43.87 6.73
C LEU A 309 -13.17 43.91 5.56
N LEU A 310 -13.83 42.80 5.26
CA LEU A 310 -14.86 42.75 4.21
C LEU A 310 -16.04 43.67 4.53
N ALA A 311 -16.52 43.68 5.77
CA ALA A 311 -17.58 44.60 6.22
C ALA A 311 -17.16 46.08 6.08
N LYS A 312 -15.89 46.40 6.37
CA LYS A 312 -15.35 47.76 6.17
C LYS A 312 -15.23 48.14 4.69
N VAL A 313 -14.82 47.21 3.83
CA VAL A 313 -14.78 47.43 2.38
C VAL A 313 -16.18 47.72 1.83
N GLU A 314 -17.19 46.97 2.28
CA GLU A 314 -18.59 47.21 1.91
C GLU A 314 -19.09 48.57 2.42
N GLN A 315 -18.80 48.93 3.68
CA GLN A 315 -19.11 50.24 4.24
C GLN A 315 -18.47 51.39 3.42
N CYS A 316 -17.20 51.24 3.03
CA CYS A 316 -16.51 52.22 2.18
C CYS A 316 -17.15 52.32 0.78
N ALA A 317 -17.63 51.21 0.21
CA ALA A 317 -18.32 51.21 -1.07
C ALA A 317 -19.64 51.98 -0.99
N ILE A 318 -20.42 51.80 0.08
CA ILE A 318 -21.66 52.55 0.34
C ILE A 318 -21.37 54.04 0.48
N LEU A 319 -20.43 54.43 1.36
CA LEU A 319 -20.05 55.83 1.54
C LEU A 319 -19.54 56.48 0.25
N LYS A 320 -18.79 55.73 -0.57
CA LYS A 320 -18.32 56.22 -1.87
C LYS A 320 -19.48 56.47 -2.84
N ALA A 321 -20.51 55.62 -2.84
CA ALA A 321 -21.71 55.83 -3.63
C ALA A 321 -22.49 57.08 -3.15
N GLU A 322 -22.63 57.27 -1.83
CA GLU A 322 -23.26 58.47 -1.26
C GLU A 322 -22.51 59.77 -1.59
N VAL A 323 -21.18 59.75 -1.52
CA VAL A 323 -20.37 60.90 -1.94
C VAL A 323 -20.57 61.20 -3.42
N ALA A 324 -20.68 60.17 -4.27
CA ALA A 324 -20.94 60.36 -5.71
C ALA A 324 -22.33 60.95 -5.97
N THR A 325 -23.37 60.52 -5.26
CA THR A 325 -24.73 61.08 -5.41
C THR A 325 -24.79 62.53 -4.93
N LEU A 326 -24.17 62.85 -3.78
CA LEU A 326 -24.04 64.22 -3.28
C LEU A 326 -23.29 65.12 -4.27
N LYS A 327 -22.16 64.65 -4.79
CA LYS A 327 -21.35 65.39 -5.78
C LYS A 327 -22.17 65.69 -7.04
N ASN A 328 -22.90 64.71 -7.57
CA ASN A 328 -23.76 64.90 -8.73
C ASN A 328 -24.90 65.88 -8.43
N GLY A 329 -25.52 65.79 -7.26
CA GLY A 329 -26.55 66.73 -6.82
C GLY A 329 -26.06 68.18 -6.74
N VAL A 330 -24.85 68.40 -6.19
CA VAL A 330 -24.21 69.73 -6.15
C VAL A 330 -23.88 70.22 -7.56
N LEU A 331 -23.36 69.35 -8.42
CA LEU A 331 -23.02 69.71 -9.80
C LEU A 331 -24.26 70.16 -10.59
N VAL A 332 -25.40 69.46 -10.44
CA VAL A 332 -26.67 69.83 -11.07
C VAL A 332 -27.17 71.19 -10.55
N LYS A 333 -27.09 71.45 -9.24
CA LYS A 333 -27.45 72.75 -8.66
C LYS A 333 -26.59 73.88 -9.22
N LEU A 334 -25.27 73.69 -9.25
CA LEU A 334 -24.34 74.68 -9.82
C LEU A 334 -24.60 74.91 -11.32
N GLN A 335 -24.89 73.86 -12.08
CA GLN A 335 -25.25 74.00 -13.50
C GLN A 335 -26.54 74.80 -13.68
N ALA A 336 -27.54 74.59 -12.83
CA ALA A 336 -28.77 75.37 -12.84
C ALA A 336 -28.52 76.85 -12.50
N GLU A 337 -27.71 77.13 -11.48
CA GLU A 337 -27.31 78.51 -11.14
C GLU A 337 -26.53 79.18 -12.27
N VAL A 338 -25.57 78.49 -12.89
CA VAL A 338 -24.83 78.99 -14.06
C VAL A 338 -25.76 79.25 -15.24
N ALA A 339 -26.74 78.39 -15.49
CA ALA A 339 -27.74 78.60 -16.53
C ALA A 339 -28.63 79.83 -16.25
N GLN A 340 -29.05 80.03 -14.99
CA GLN A 340 -29.78 81.22 -14.56
C GLN A 340 -28.94 82.49 -14.72
N LEU A 341 -27.68 82.46 -14.30
CA LEU A 341 -26.74 83.58 -14.46
C LEU A 341 -26.51 83.91 -15.94
N LYS A 342 -26.32 82.90 -16.81
CA LYS A 342 -26.21 83.10 -18.27
C LYS A 342 -27.48 83.71 -18.86
N ALA A 343 -28.66 83.27 -18.42
CA ALA A 343 -29.93 83.85 -18.87
C ALA A 343 -30.14 85.29 -18.36
N ALA A 344 -29.60 85.63 -17.19
CA ALA A 344 -29.56 87.02 -16.71
C ALA A 344 -28.55 87.87 -17.49
N LEU A 345 -27.38 87.30 -17.83
CA LEU A 345 -26.36 87.97 -18.63
C LEU A 345 -26.88 88.29 -20.04
N ARG A 346 -27.53 87.33 -20.71
CA ARG A 346 -28.16 87.57 -22.03
C ARG A 346 -29.21 88.67 -21.98
N ARG A 347 -29.99 88.77 -20.90
CA ARG A 347 -30.93 89.88 -20.70
C ARG A 347 -30.24 91.24 -20.53
N CYS A 348 -29.02 91.26 -19.98
CA CYS A 348 -28.18 92.47 -19.94
C CYS A 348 -27.53 92.78 -21.30
N GLU A 349 -27.09 91.77 -22.04
CA GLU A 349 -26.53 91.93 -23.39
C GLU A 349 -27.58 92.40 -24.40
N ASP A 350 -28.81 91.88 -24.33
CA ASP A 350 -29.98 92.36 -25.10
C ASP A 350 -30.37 93.81 -24.74
N SER A 351 -29.94 94.30 -23.57
CA SER A 351 -30.10 95.70 -23.13
C SER A 351 -28.92 96.62 -23.52
N GLN A 352 -27.79 96.07 -23.97
CA GLN A 352 -26.62 96.82 -24.44
C GLN A 352 -26.47 96.83 -25.97
N ALA A 353 -27.34 96.13 -26.70
CA ALA A 353 -27.33 96.05 -28.17
C ALA A 353 -27.98 97.25 -28.89
N THR A 354 -28.13 98.41 -28.24
CA THR A 354 -28.57 99.69 -28.85
C THR A 354 -27.47 100.72 -29.04
N ASP A 355 -26.19 100.42 -28.81
CA ASP A 355 -25.15 101.40 -29.16
C ASP A 355 -23.84 100.77 -29.64
N THR A 356 -23.36 101.35 -30.73
CA THR A 356 -22.00 101.34 -31.28
C THR A 356 -21.55 100.20 -32.20
N SER A 357 -21.53 100.59 -33.47
CA SER A 357 -20.79 100.07 -34.61
C SER A 357 -19.27 100.34 -34.56
N SER A 358 -18.53 99.53 -35.33
CA SER A 358 -17.25 99.78 -36.02
C SER A 358 -15.91 99.56 -35.28
N SER A 359 -15.10 98.58 -35.72
CA SER A 359 -13.92 98.76 -36.62
C SER A 359 -13.01 97.50 -36.66
N SER A 360 -12.57 97.15 -37.87
CA SER A 360 -11.30 96.51 -38.36
C SER A 360 -10.21 96.05 -37.35
N GLY A 361 -9.40 95.01 -37.55
CA GLY A 361 -9.06 94.14 -38.69
C GLY A 361 -7.69 93.44 -38.42
N ALA A 362 -7.26 92.60 -39.36
CA ALA A 362 -5.93 91.96 -39.53
C ALA A 362 -5.69 90.54 -38.96
N SER A 363 -4.83 89.83 -39.70
CA SER A 363 -4.73 88.39 -39.90
C SER A 363 -3.26 87.93 -39.78
N VAL A 364 -3.05 86.59 -39.77
CA VAL A 364 -1.84 85.83 -40.19
C VAL A 364 -0.80 85.38 -39.13
N THR A 365 -0.92 84.09 -38.77
CA THR A 365 0.07 82.97 -38.62
C THR A 365 1.27 82.99 -37.64
N ALA A 366 1.42 81.86 -36.92
CA ALA A 366 2.53 80.87 -37.02
C ALA A 366 3.17 80.40 -35.68
N SER A 367 3.58 79.12 -35.70
CA SER A 367 4.64 78.46 -34.89
C SER A 367 4.17 77.78 -33.59
N SER A 368 4.35 76.48 -33.31
CA SER A 368 5.47 75.51 -33.44
C SER A 368 5.86 75.04 -32.02
N SER A 369 6.38 73.80 -31.93
CA SER A 369 6.99 73.09 -30.78
C SER A 369 6.02 72.38 -29.81
N ARG A 370 5.94 71.04 -29.77
CA ARG A 370 6.88 69.99 -29.29
C ARG A 370 7.19 70.04 -27.78
N VAL A 371 6.73 68.97 -27.09
CA VAL A 371 7.42 68.18 -26.01
C VAL A 371 7.48 68.90 -24.63
N PRO A 372 7.52 68.25 -23.43
CA PRO A 372 7.80 66.84 -23.11
C PRO A 372 6.84 66.11 -22.15
N THR A 373 6.97 64.79 -22.24
CA THR A 373 6.86 63.74 -21.19
C THR A 373 7.31 64.17 -19.79
N PRO A 374 6.64 63.73 -18.71
CA PRO A 374 7.23 63.71 -17.38
C PRO A 374 7.87 62.34 -17.07
N THR A 375 9.20 62.39 -16.92
CA THR A 375 10.06 61.60 -16.02
C THR A 375 9.32 61.06 -14.79
N SER A 376 9.24 59.76 -14.51
CA SER A 376 10.32 58.79 -14.21
C SER A 376 11.37 59.34 -13.24
N ARG A 377 11.20 59.02 -11.96
CA ARG A 377 12.27 58.98 -10.97
C ARG A 377 12.08 57.80 -10.02
N HIS A 378 12.98 56.83 -10.21
CA HIS A 378 13.71 56.03 -9.23
C HIS A 378 13.05 55.59 -7.91
N ALA A 379 12.89 54.27 -7.81
CA ALA A 379 13.18 53.52 -6.59
C ALA A 379 14.31 52.50 -6.90
N PRO A 380 15.15 52.13 -5.91
CA PRO A 380 16.43 51.45 -6.13
C PRO A 380 16.30 49.92 -6.25
N SER A 381 17.27 49.34 -6.95
CA SER A 381 17.54 47.90 -7.00
C SER A 381 17.80 47.27 -5.63
N PRO A 382 17.57 45.96 -5.54
CA PRO A 382 18.59 45.08 -5.00
C PRO A 382 19.03 43.98 -6.00
N ALA A 383 20.34 43.82 -6.02
CA ALA A 383 21.18 42.66 -6.31
C ALA A 383 20.56 41.42 -6.99
N ARG A 384 21.16 41.08 -8.14
CA ARG A 384 21.34 39.69 -8.61
C ARG A 384 22.18 38.92 -7.59
N GLY A 385 21.55 38.07 -6.80
CA GLY A 385 22.17 36.88 -6.23
C GLY A 385 21.88 35.70 -7.14
N ALA A 386 22.94 35.02 -7.58
CA ALA A 386 22.85 33.73 -8.22
C ALA A 386 22.23 32.70 -7.26
N SER A 387 21.26 31.93 -7.72
CA SER A 387 20.77 30.74 -7.02
C SER A 387 20.88 29.53 -7.96
N PRO A 388 21.27 28.36 -7.42
CA PRO A 388 21.60 27.19 -8.21
C PRO A 388 20.34 26.51 -8.77
N SER A 389 20.51 25.95 -9.96
CA SER A 389 19.66 24.89 -10.49
C SER A 389 19.82 23.65 -9.60
N MET A 390 18.80 23.36 -8.79
CA MET A 390 18.57 22.03 -8.23
C MET A 390 17.20 21.57 -8.72
N SER A 391 17.28 20.68 -9.71
CA SER A 391 16.17 19.88 -10.20
C SER A 391 15.75 18.91 -9.10
N THR A 392 14.57 19.14 -8.51
CA THR A 392 13.80 18.09 -7.82
C THR A 392 12.49 17.89 -8.57
N ARG A 393 12.42 16.73 -9.27
CA ARG A 393 11.17 16.13 -9.72
C ARG A 393 10.30 15.86 -8.49
N GLY A 394 9.34 16.73 -8.23
CA GLY A 394 8.23 16.48 -7.32
C GLY A 394 7.00 16.03 -8.11
N ALA A 395 6.52 14.83 -7.82
CA ALA A 395 5.31 14.26 -8.39
C ALA A 395 4.09 15.13 -8.06
N SER A 396 3.31 15.49 -9.08
CA SER A 396 1.98 16.05 -8.91
C SER A 396 1.01 14.96 -8.45
N VAL A 397 0.73 14.91 -7.15
CA VAL A 397 -0.37 14.13 -6.59
C VAL A 397 -1.64 14.98 -6.68
N SER A 398 -2.56 14.55 -7.54
CA SER A 398 -3.91 15.11 -7.62
C SER A 398 -4.67 14.75 -6.35
N SER A 399 -4.93 15.75 -5.51
CA SER A 399 -5.78 15.65 -4.32
C SER A 399 -7.26 15.55 -4.74
N THR A 400 -7.77 14.33 -4.84
CA THR A 400 -9.21 14.07 -4.69
C THR A 400 -9.53 14.02 -3.20
N ARG A 401 -10.40 14.92 -2.74
CA ARG A 401 -11.02 14.89 -1.41
C ARG A 401 -11.80 13.58 -1.23
N GLY A 402 -11.14 12.58 -0.66
CA GLY A 402 -11.78 11.43 -0.02
C GLY A 402 -11.66 11.60 1.49
N THR A 403 -12.78 11.48 2.19
CA THR A 403 -12.83 11.29 3.65
C THR A 403 -11.86 10.17 4.05
N PRO A 404 -10.94 10.38 5.01
CA PRO A 404 -10.06 9.31 5.46
C PRO A 404 -10.87 8.26 6.22
N PRO A 405 -10.62 6.95 6.03
CA PRO A 405 -11.12 5.95 6.96
C PRO A 405 -10.41 6.15 8.30
N LEU A 406 -11.20 6.24 9.37
CA LEU A 406 -10.74 6.15 10.75
C LEU A 406 -10.07 4.78 10.94
N PHE A 407 -8.74 4.74 10.90
CA PHE A 407 -7.98 3.61 11.44
C PHE A 407 -7.97 3.74 12.95
N THR A 408 -8.95 3.14 13.61
CA THR A 408 -8.84 2.79 15.02
C THR A 408 -7.73 1.75 15.15
N ARG A 409 -6.63 2.10 15.81
CA ARG A 409 -5.64 1.14 16.31
C ARG A 409 -6.33 0.24 17.34
N GLY A 410 -6.93 -0.85 16.86
CA GLY A 410 -7.38 -1.93 17.71
C GLY A 410 -6.17 -2.69 18.23
N VAL A 411 -5.81 -2.50 19.49
CA VAL A 411 -4.91 -3.41 20.20
C VAL A 411 -5.68 -4.73 20.37
N VAL A 412 -5.31 -5.75 19.60
CA VAL A 412 -5.82 -7.10 19.80
C VAL A 412 -4.98 -7.74 20.91
N VAL A 413 -5.49 -7.68 22.14
CA VAL A 413 -4.94 -8.45 23.26
C VAL A 413 -5.40 -9.89 23.11
N PHE A 414 -4.50 -10.80 22.78
CA PHE A 414 -4.74 -12.24 22.91
C PHE A 414 -4.72 -12.61 24.39
N VAL A 415 -5.90 -12.71 25.01
CA VAL A 415 -6.06 -13.34 26.32
C VAL A 415 -6.05 -14.85 26.10
N CYS A 416 -4.92 -15.50 26.37
CA CYS A 416 -4.87 -16.95 26.51
C CYS A 416 -5.71 -17.34 27.73
N SER A 417 -6.92 -17.84 27.50
CA SER A 417 -7.74 -18.44 28.53
C SER A 417 -7.00 -19.68 29.07
N PRO A 418 -6.74 -19.79 30.39
CA PRO A 418 -6.20 -21.02 30.94
C PRO A 418 -7.24 -22.13 30.72
N ALA A 419 -6.79 -23.25 30.16
CA ALA A 419 -7.60 -24.45 30.03
C ALA A 419 -7.95 -24.95 31.44
N SER A 420 -9.20 -24.74 31.86
CA SER A 420 -9.76 -25.36 33.05
C SER A 420 -9.85 -26.87 32.82
N SER A 421 -8.87 -27.61 33.32
CA SER A 421 -8.97 -29.06 33.45
C SER A 421 -9.83 -29.39 34.67
N GLU A 422 -11.15 -29.37 34.53
CA GLU A 422 -12.03 -30.07 35.45
C GLU A 422 -11.98 -31.56 35.10
N THR A 423 -11.12 -32.27 35.83
CA THR A 423 -11.08 -33.73 35.83
C THR A 423 -12.13 -34.18 36.84
N GLU A 424 -13.32 -34.51 36.34
CA GLU A 424 -14.40 -35.10 37.13
C GLU A 424 -14.01 -36.56 37.45
N LEU A 425 -13.40 -36.76 38.62
CA LEU A 425 -13.18 -38.07 39.23
C LEU A 425 -14.55 -38.65 39.61
N ARG A 426 -15.05 -39.59 38.79
CA ARG A 426 -16.11 -40.52 39.20
C ARG A 426 -15.47 -41.67 39.96
N ASP A 427 -15.68 -41.69 41.27
CA ASP A 427 -15.53 -42.89 42.10
C ASP A 427 -16.61 -43.91 41.72
N ASP A 428 -16.20 -44.96 41.00
CA ASP A 428 -16.94 -46.22 40.88
C ASP A 428 -16.45 -47.16 41.98
N SER A 429 -17.04 -47.07 43.17
CA SER A 429 -16.96 -48.13 44.18
C SER A 429 -18.21 -49.00 44.09
N GLY A 430 -18.09 -50.07 43.31
CA GLY A 430 -19.03 -51.19 43.24
C GLY A 430 -18.25 -52.49 43.05
N GLY A 431 -17.99 -53.20 44.15
CA GLY A 431 -17.29 -54.49 44.19
C GLY A 431 -16.97 -54.91 45.62
#